data_AF-Q1MK98-F1
#
_entry.id   AF-Q1MK98-F1
#
_cell.length_a   1.000
_cell.length_b   1.000
_cell.length_c   1.000
_cell.angle_alpha   90.00
_cell.angle_beta   90.00
_cell.angle_gamma   90.00
#
_symmetry.space_group_name_H-M   'P 1'
#
loop_
_entity.id
_entity.type
_entity.pdbx_description
1 polymer ?
#
loop_
_entity_poly.entity_id
_entity_poly.type
_entity_poly.pdbx_seq_one_letter_code
_entity_poly.pdbx_strand_id
1 'polypeptide(L)'
;MIPSASMSILTIYGHLRQEAAMSTISVAEAKAGFAGLVDEAANGEFVTITRHGKPAAVLVSVEAAEAAKRALKKPRPNFGDFLLTFPGGVELERNPSKMRDIDL
;
A
#
# COMPACT_ATOMS: atom_id res chain seq x y z
N MET A 1 -12.66 16.80 40.39
CA MET A 1 -12.44 15.36 40.64
C MET A 1 -13.12 14.61 39.50
N ILE A 2 -12.36 14.20 38.49
CA ILE A 2 -12.87 13.54 37.27
C ILE A 2 -12.22 12.17 37.25
N PRO A 3 -12.97 11.05 37.21
CA PRO A 3 -12.35 9.75 37.15
C PRO A 3 -11.82 9.51 35.74
N SER A 4 -10.51 9.23 35.71
CA SER A 4 -9.77 8.61 34.64
C SER A 4 -10.50 7.37 34.11
N ALA A 5 -10.85 7.38 32.83
CA ALA A 5 -11.05 6.17 32.05
C ALA A 5 -10.01 6.19 30.93
N SER A 6 -8.83 5.66 31.26
CA SER A 6 -7.91 5.10 30.28
C SER A 6 -8.63 3.95 29.56
N MET A 7 -9.46 4.31 28.59
CA MET A 7 -10.20 3.38 27.76
C MET A 7 -9.26 2.98 26.63
N SER A 8 -8.54 1.89 26.90
CA SER A 8 -7.49 1.30 26.07
C SER A 8 -7.80 1.38 24.58
N ILE A 9 -6.88 1.99 23.82
CA ILE A 9 -6.86 2.08 22.34
C ILE A 9 -7.05 0.71 21.67
N LEU A 10 -6.83 -0.40 22.38
CA LEU A 10 -7.11 -1.76 21.91
C LEU A 10 -8.60 -2.06 21.65
N THR A 11 -9.55 -1.27 22.17
CA THR A 11 -10.99 -1.52 21.92
C THR A 11 -11.47 -0.91 20.60
N ILE A 12 -10.80 0.14 20.11
CA ILE A 12 -11.21 0.84 18.88
C ILE A 12 -10.80 0.03 17.62
N TYR A 13 -9.79 -0.84 17.72
CA TYR A 13 -9.36 -1.71 16.61
C TYR A 13 -10.35 -2.83 16.24
N GLY A 14 -11.42 -3.04 17.02
CA GLY A 14 -12.41 -4.09 16.76
C GLY A 14 -13.53 -3.72 15.78
N HIS A 15 -13.61 -2.47 15.28
CA HIS A 15 -14.81 -1.98 14.58
C HIS A 15 -14.60 -1.29 13.22
N LEU A 16 -13.40 -1.35 12.65
CA LEU A 16 -13.11 -0.82 11.31
C LEU A 16 -12.87 -1.93 10.27
N ARG A 17 -13.73 -2.96 10.28
CA ARG A 17 -13.97 -3.77 9.08
C ARG A 17 -14.91 -2.93 8.21
N GLN A 18 -14.35 -2.13 7.31
CA GLN A 18 -15.13 -1.54 6.23
C GLN A 18 -15.85 -2.69 5.50
N GLU A 19 -17.16 -2.76 5.68
CA GLU A 19 -18.09 -3.48 4.82
C GLU A 19 -18.21 -2.73 3.47
N ALA A 20 -17.13 -2.71 2.68
CA ALA A 20 -17.35 -3.12 1.30
C ALA A 20 -17.66 -4.62 1.39
N ALA A 21 -18.62 -5.14 0.62
CA ALA A 21 -19.13 -6.50 0.71
C ALA A 21 -18.04 -7.56 0.46
N MET A 22 -17.10 -7.72 1.39
CA MET A 22 -15.94 -8.58 1.26
C MET A 22 -16.35 -10.01 1.58
N SER A 23 -16.83 -10.70 0.55
CA SER A 23 -17.07 -12.14 0.59
C SER A 23 -15.76 -12.84 0.96
N THR A 24 -15.77 -13.60 2.06
CA THR A 24 -14.58 -14.33 2.54
C THR A 24 -14.84 -15.82 2.36
N ILE A 25 -14.00 -16.48 1.58
CA ILE A 25 -14.17 -17.89 1.22
C ILE A 25 -12.89 -18.67 1.47
N SER A 26 -12.99 -19.98 1.65
CA SER A 26 -11.82 -20.86 1.71
C SER A 26 -11.21 -21.10 0.32
N VAL A 27 -9.93 -21.46 0.27
CA VAL A 27 -9.28 -21.91 -0.98
C VAL A 27 -10.02 -23.09 -1.62
N ALA A 28 -10.65 -23.96 -0.82
CA ALA A 28 -11.41 -25.11 -1.33
C ALA A 28 -12.69 -24.66 -2.06
N GLU A 29 -13.45 -23.74 -1.48
CA GLU A 29 -14.63 -23.13 -2.10
C GLU A 29 -14.26 -22.30 -3.33
N ALA A 30 -13.17 -21.52 -3.22
CA ALA A 30 -12.65 -20.73 -4.33
C ALA A 30 -12.31 -21.59 -5.55
N LYS A 31 -11.72 -22.77 -5.32
CA LYS A 31 -11.43 -23.72 -6.40
C LYS A 31 -12.68 -24.30 -7.04
N ALA A 32 -13.72 -24.56 -6.25
CA ALA A 32 -14.96 -25.16 -6.73
C ALA A 32 -15.82 -24.17 -7.54
N GLY A 33 -15.81 -22.88 -7.17
CA GLY A 33 -16.66 -21.84 -7.75
C GLY A 33 -15.92 -20.74 -8.50
N PHE A 34 -14.68 -20.97 -8.95
CA PHE A 34 -13.78 -19.90 -9.39
C PHE A 34 -14.37 -18.99 -10.48
N ALA A 35 -15.10 -19.54 -11.45
CA ALA A 35 -15.69 -18.75 -12.53
C ALA A 35 -16.68 -17.68 -12.01
N GLY A 36 -17.59 -18.05 -11.10
CA GLY A 36 -18.55 -17.10 -10.53
C GLY A 36 -17.87 -16.02 -9.70
N LEU A 37 -16.78 -16.36 -9.00
CA LEU A 37 -16.00 -15.38 -8.23
C LEU A 37 -15.27 -14.39 -9.15
N VAL A 38 -14.86 -14.83 -10.35
CA VAL A 38 -14.30 -13.93 -11.37
C VAL A 38 -15.38 -12.97 -11.88
N ASP A 39 -16.61 -13.44 -12.10
CA ASP A 39 -17.72 -12.58 -12.51
C ASP A 39 -18.08 -11.55 -11.43
N GLU A 40 -18.14 -11.98 -10.16
CA GLU A 40 -18.31 -11.07 -9.01
C GLU A 40 -17.19 -10.01 -8.97
N ALA A 41 -15.93 -10.44 -9.10
CA ALA A 41 -14.80 -9.52 -9.12
C ALA A 41 -14.82 -8.58 -10.32
N ALA A 42 -15.26 -9.04 -11.49
CA ALA A 42 -15.42 -8.21 -12.69
C ALA A 42 -16.51 -7.14 -12.49
N ASN A 43 -17.55 -7.44 -11.71
CA ASN A 43 -18.58 -6.48 -11.32
C ASN A 43 -18.12 -5.50 -10.22
N GLY A 44 -16.87 -5.62 -9.75
CA GLY A 44 -16.27 -4.71 -8.78
C GLY A 44 -16.30 -5.22 -7.34
N GLU A 45 -16.77 -6.44 -7.09
CA GLU A 45 -16.74 -7.04 -5.76
C GLU A 45 -15.32 -7.47 -5.37
N PHE A 46 -15.07 -7.49 -4.06
CA PHE A 46 -13.78 -7.88 -3.50
C PHE A 46 -13.95 -9.22 -2.77
N VAL A 47 -13.29 -10.27 -3.24
CA VAL A 47 -13.40 -11.61 -2.63
C VAL A 47 -12.10 -11.96 -1.93
N THR A 48 -12.15 -12.18 -0.62
CA THR A 48 -10.99 -12.62 0.17
C THR A 48 -10.92 -14.14 0.22
N ILE A 49 -9.81 -14.69 -0.24
CA ILE A 49 -9.53 -16.13 -0.19
C ILE A 49 -8.68 -16.44 1.05
N THR A 50 -9.14 -17.40 1.84
CA THR A 50 -8.48 -17.86 3.06
C THR A 50 -7.88 -19.24 2.91
N ARG A 51 -6.68 -19.44 3.46
CA ARG A 51 -6.02 -20.74 3.58
C ARG A 51 -5.86 -21.08 5.05
N HIS A 52 -6.42 -22.22 5.47
CA HIS A 52 -6.46 -22.63 6.87
C HIS A 52 -7.04 -21.54 7.80
N GLY A 53 -8.12 -20.88 7.35
CA GLY A 53 -8.80 -19.81 8.11
C GLY A 53 -8.08 -18.47 8.14
N LYS A 54 -6.92 -18.33 7.47
CA LYS A 54 -6.17 -17.06 7.39
C LYS A 54 -6.31 -16.43 6.00
N PRO A 55 -6.56 -15.12 5.89
CA PRO A 55 -6.52 -14.41 4.60
C PRO A 55 -5.19 -14.64 3.89
N ALA A 56 -5.26 -15.03 2.63
CA ALA A 56 -4.09 -15.38 1.82
C ALA A 56 -4.02 -14.59 0.50
N ALA A 57 -5.18 -14.31 -0.10
CA ALA A 57 -5.28 -13.54 -1.34
C ALA A 57 -6.61 -12.79 -1.41
N VAL A 58 -6.70 -11.80 -2.29
CA VAL A 58 -7.95 -11.11 -2.63
C VAL A 58 -8.09 -11.12 -4.15
N LEU A 59 -9.28 -11.49 -4.64
CA LEU A 59 -9.68 -11.37 -6.04
C LEU A 59 -10.42 -10.05 -6.22
N VAL A 60 -10.03 -9.31 -7.25
CA VAL A 60 -10.53 -7.96 -7.57
C VAL A 60 -10.59 -7.78 -9.09
N SER A 61 -11.32 -6.76 -9.55
CA SER A 61 -11.30 -6.37 -10.96
C SER A 61 -9.90 -5.94 -11.41
N VAL A 62 -9.64 -6.03 -12.71
CA VAL A 62 -8.37 -5.56 -13.30
C VAL A 62 -8.15 -4.07 -13.04
N GLU A 63 -9.22 -3.26 -13.10
CA GLU A 63 -9.17 -1.83 -12.84
C GLU A 63 -8.74 -1.52 -11.40
N ALA A 64 -9.34 -2.22 -10.43
CA ALA A 64 -8.97 -2.10 -9.02
C ALA A 64 -7.54 -2.56 -8.77
N ALA A 65 -7.10 -3.65 -9.42
CA ALA A 65 -5.73 -4.13 -9.33
C ALA A 65 -4.72 -3.10 -9.87
N GLU A 66 -5.00 -2.46 -11.01
CA GLU A 66 -4.14 -1.42 -11.57
C GLU A 66 -4.09 -0.17 -10.71
N ALA A 67 -5.23 0.26 -10.14
CA ALA A 67 -5.27 1.37 -9.19
C ALA A 67 -4.41 1.07 -7.94
N ALA A 68 -4.54 -0.14 -7.37
CA ALA A 68 -3.73 -0.58 -6.25
C ALA A 68 -2.24 -0.63 -6.59
N LYS A 69 -1.87 -1.16 -7.76
CA LYS A 69 -0.46 -1.16 -8.24
C LYS A 69 0.11 0.24 -8.34
N ARG A 70 -0.66 1.22 -8.82
CA ARG A 70 -0.23 2.61 -8.91
C ARG A 70 -0.02 3.22 -7.53
N ALA A 71 -0.93 2.98 -6.59
CA ALA A 71 -0.81 3.46 -5.21
C ALA A 71 0.37 2.84 -4.46
N LEU A 72 0.66 1.56 -4.70
CA LEU A 72 1.75 0.83 -4.05
C LEU A 72 3.14 1.08 -4.66
N LYS A 73 3.22 1.69 -5.85
CA LYS A 73 4.50 2.13 -6.41
C LYS A 73 5.07 3.22 -5.52
N LYS A 74 5.90 2.82 -4.56
CA LYS A 74 6.76 3.74 -3.83
C LYS A 74 7.59 4.52 -4.86
N PRO A 75 7.58 5.86 -4.85
CA PRO A 75 8.41 6.62 -5.77
C PRO A 75 9.85 6.16 -5.57
N ARG A 76 10.51 5.75 -6.65
CA ARG A 76 11.95 5.51 -6.60
C ARG A 76 12.59 6.84 -6.19
N PRO A 77 13.54 6.84 -5.24
CA PRO A 77 14.24 8.06 -4.87
C PRO A 77 14.80 8.72 -6.13
N ASN A 78 14.34 9.93 -6.42
CA ASN A 78 14.80 10.71 -7.55
C ASN A 78 15.88 11.67 -7.06
N PHE A 79 17.04 11.67 -7.74
CA PHE A 79 18.13 12.57 -7.38
C PHE A 79 17.70 14.04 -7.47
N GLY A 80 16.85 14.40 -8.44
CA GLY A 80 16.30 15.74 -8.56
C GLY A 80 15.44 16.15 -7.36
N ASP A 81 14.50 15.29 -6.94
CA ASP A 81 13.63 15.56 -5.77
C ASP A 81 14.46 15.75 -4.51
N PHE A 82 15.52 14.94 -4.35
CA PHE A 82 16.47 15.11 -3.25
C PHE A 82 17.16 16.47 -3.29
N LEU A 83 17.66 16.91 -4.45
CA LEU A 83 18.27 18.24 -4.58
C LEU A 83 17.28 19.37 -4.27
N LEU A 84 16.00 19.21 -4.60
CA LEU A 84 14.94 20.19 -4.27
C LEU A 84 14.62 20.27 -2.77
N THR A 85 14.93 19.23 -1.99
CA THR A 85 14.81 19.28 -0.52
C THR A 85 15.92 20.09 0.15
N PHE A 86 16.90 20.57 -0.61
CA PHE A 86 17.97 21.40 -0.09
C PHE A 86 17.38 22.70 0.50
N PRO A 87 17.59 23.00 1.80
CA PRO A 87 16.93 24.11 2.50
C PRO A 87 17.35 25.51 2.02
N GLY A 88 18.17 25.60 0.97
CA GLY A 88 18.68 26.84 0.42
C GLY A 88 19.51 27.63 1.44
N GLY A 89 19.70 28.92 1.17
CA GLY A 89 20.32 29.85 2.13
C GLY A 89 21.84 29.81 2.23
N VAL A 90 22.51 29.03 1.38
CA VAL A 90 23.98 29.09 1.25
C VAL A 90 24.35 29.80 -0.04
N GLU A 91 25.16 30.84 0.09
CA GLU A 91 25.84 31.47 -1.03
C GLU A 91 27.05 30.60 -1.37
N LEU A 92 26.93 29.79 -2.42
CA LEU A 92 28.00 28.89 -2.85
C LEU A 92 28.86 29.59 -3.90
N GLU A 93 30.11 29.85 -3.57
CA GLU A 93 31.08 30.29 -4.56
C GLU A 93 31.49 29.13 -5.46
N ARG A 94 31.60 29.41 -6.76
CA ARG A 94 32.13 28.43 -7.71
C ARG A 94 33.61 28.21 -7.42
N ASN A 95 33.99 27.00 -7.03
CA ASN A 95 35.39 26.64 -6.85
C ASN A 95 36.14 26.69 -8.21
N PRO A 96 37.14 27.57 -8.40
CA PRO A 96 37.89 27.69 -9.65
C PRO A 96 39.04 26.67 -9.77
N SER A 97 39.29 25.87 -8.73
CA SER A 97 40.38 24.90 -8.70
C SER A 97 40.25 23.89 -9.84
N LYS A 98 41.38 23.51 -10.43
CA LYS A 98 41.43 22.46 -11.46
C LYS A 98 40.89 21.14 -10.87
N MET A 99 40.16 20.37 -11.68
CA MET A 99 39.81 19.00 -11.33
C MET A 99 41.08 18.19 -11.07
N ARG A 100 41.02 17.25 -10.12
CA ARG A 100 42.10 16.28 -9.94
C ARG A 100 42.29 15.51 -11.24
N ASP A 101 43.56 15.24 -11.56
CA ASP A 101 43.88 14.34 -12.67
C ASP A 101 43.32 12.93 -12.36
N ILE A 102 42.84 12.26 -13.41
CA ILE A 102 42.27 10.92 -13.34
C ILE A 102 43.39 9.93 -13.66
N ASP A 103 43.74 9.07 -12.71
CA ASP A 103 44.48 7.84 -13.01
C ASP A 103 43.47 6.78 -13.43
N LEU A 104 43.49 6.43 -14.72
CA LEU A 104 42.68 5.38 -15.35
C LEU A 104 43.43 4.06 -15.39
#